data_AF-A0A967XVJ0-F1
#
_entry.id   AF-A0A967XVJ0-F1
#
_cell.length_a   1.000
_cell.length_b   1.000
_cell.length_c   1.000
_cell.angle_alpha   90.00
_cell.angle_beta   90.00
_cell.angle_gamma   90.00
#
_symmetry.space_group_name_H-M   'P 1'
#
loop_
_entity.id
_entity.type
_entity.pdbx_description
1 polymer ?
#
loop_
_entity_poly.entity_id
_entity_poly.type
_entity_poly.pdbx_seq_one_letter_code
_entity_poly.pdbx_strand_id
1 'polypeptide(L)'
;MNEYEPSLVQLTLKTILVHTVTYFGMGVLFMWLLDYEARFAEPPAKYFLRELDHPLIYAGPMLQSIRGVIFALAFYQLRGVLFGSKNGWLKAWWLLVAIGILSTFGPSPGSVEGIIYTVVPLKSHITSLPEVVLQSLLLAVILFYWVNHPEKRWLAGILWTVFVLVILMSTMGLLVGLGVLEVAGAGIE
;
A
#
# COMPACT_ATOMS: atom_id res chain seq x y z
N MET A 1 27.58 9.63 15.72
CA MET A 1 26.27 9.42 15.06
C MET A 1 25.28 9.12 16.17
N ASN A 2 24.18 9.87 16.27
CA ASN A 2 23.18 9.65 17.33
C ASN A 2 22.60 8.24 17.19
N GLU A 3 22.63 7.48 18.30
CA GLU A 3 22.06 6.14 18.49
C GLU A 3 20.52 6.19 18.54
N TYR A 4 19.89 6.85 17.59
CA TYR A 4 18.44 6.88 17.53
C TYR A 4 17.92 5.58 16.91
N GLU A 5 17.59 4.61 17.77
CA GLU A 5 16.85 3.42 17.36
C GLU A 5 15.35 3.63 17.60
N PRO A 6 14.49 3.54 16.56
CA PRO A 6 13.05 3.66 16.75
C PRO A 6 12.52 2.49 17.56
N SER A 7 11.67 2.78 18.56
CA SER A 7 10.96 1.73 19.30
C SER A 7 9.96 1.01 18.40
N LEU A 8 9.61 -0.23 18.76
CA LEU A 8 8.65 -1.03 17.99
C LEU A 8 7.30 -0.32 17.83
N VAL A 9 6.79 0.29 18.90
CA VAL A 9 5.50 1.03 18.87
C VAL A 9 5.58 2.20 17.91
N GLN A 10 6.66 3.00 18.00
CA GLN A 10 6.84 4.15 17.13
C GLN A 10 6.95 3.73 15.66
N LEU A 11 7.78 2.71 15.37
CA LEU A 11 7.96 2.21 14.02
C LEU A 11 6.66 1.64 13.46
N THR A 12 5.89 0.93 14.28
CA THR A 12 4.59 0.37 13.90
C THR A 12 3.61 1.46 13.50
N LEU A 13 3.41 2.47 14.36
CA LEU A 13 2.51 3.58 14.06
C LEU A 13 2.93 4.31 12.79
N LYS A 14 4.21 4.70 12.67
CA LYS A 14 4.71 5.40 11.47
C LYS A 14 4.56 4.54 10.21
N THR A 15 4.80 3.24 10.28
CA THR A 15 4.69 2.34 9.13
C THR A 15 3.23 2.16 8.70
N ILE A 16 2.29 1.99 9.65
CA ILE A 16 0.86 1.91 9.34
C ILE A 16 0.40 3.16 8.59
N LEU A 17 0.74 4.34 9.11
CA LEU A 17 0.34 5.61 8.50
C LEU A 17 0.93 5.75 7.10
N VAL A 18 2.26 5.65 6.98
CA VAL A 18 2.94 5.87 5.69
C VAL A 18 2.52 4.82 4.66
N HIS A 19 2.41 3.55 5.05
CA HIS A 19 1.99 2.49 4.14
C HIS A 19 0.56 2.70 3.65
N THR A 20 -0.37 3.00 4.55
CA THR A 20 -1.78 3.24 4.18
C THR A 20 -1.92 4.45 3.27
N VAL A 21 -1.26 5.57 3.59
CA VAL A 21 -1.33 6.81 2.80
C VAL A 21 -0.71 6.62 1.41
N THR A 22 0.47 6.00 1.34
CA THR A 22 1.13 5.77 0.05
C THR A 22 0.39 4.74 -0.79
N TYR A 23 -0.12 3.67 -0.19
CA TYR A 23 -0.97 2.70 -0.86
C TYR A 23 -2.21 3.35 -1.45
N PHE A 24 -2.95 4.12 -0.64
CA PHE A 24 -4.16 4.78 -1.11
C PHE A 24 -3.88 5.79 -2.22
N GLY A 25 -2.87 6.66 -2.03
CA GLY A 25 -2.52 7.67 -3.04
C GLY A 25 -2.09 7.05 -4.37
N MET A 26 -1.26 6.02 -4.34
CA MET A 26 -0.83 5.31 -5.55
C MET A 26 -1.96 4.51 -6.19
N GLY A 27 -2.80 3.87 -5.38
CA GLY A 27 -3.97 3.14 -5.87
C GLY A 27 -4.96 4.06 -6.60
N VAL A 28 -5.28 5.24 -6.04
CA VAL A 28 -6.14 6.23 -6.72
C VAL A 28 -5.50 6.72 -8.02
N LEU A 29 -4.21 7.06 -7.98
CA LEU A 29 -3.47 7.53 -9.15
C LEU A 29 -3.48 6.49 -10.28
N PHE A 30 -3.16 5.24 -9.96
CA PHE A 30 -3.02 4.20 -10.97
C PHE A 30 -4.35 3.58 -11.39
N MET A 31 -5.37 3.61 -10.54
CA MET A 31 -6.75 3.31 -10.95
C MET A 31 -7.16 4.19 -12.13
N TRP A 32 -6.84 5.49 -12.07
CA TRP A 32 -7.07 6.42 -13.17
C TRP A 32 -6.15 6.19 -14.38
N LEU A 33 -4.84 5.97 -14.16
CA LEU A 33 -3.88 5.78 -15.26
C LEU A 33 -4.04 4.46 -16.02
N LEU A 34 -4.53 3.41 -15.36
CA LEU A 34 -4.52 2.03 -15.86
C LEU A 34 -5.90 1.47 -16.17
N ASP A 35 -6.97 2.25 -16.00
CA ASP A 35 -8.36 1.82 -16.26
C ASP A 35 -8.68 0.48 -15.57
N TYR A 36 -8.67 0.53 -14.24
CA TYR A 36 -8.88 -0.67 -13.41
C TYR A 36 -10.24 -1.33 -13.66
N GLU A 37 -11.28 -0.53 -13.93
CA GLU A 37 -12.64 -1.04 -14.14
C GLU A 37 -12.66 -1.98 -15.35
N ALA A 38 -12.17 -1.51 -16.49
CA ALA A 38 -12.06 -2.35 -17.68
C ALA A 38 -11.16 -3.56 -17.44
N ARG A 39 -9.99 -3.35 -16.81
CA ARG A 39 -9.02 -4.44 -16.60
C ARG A 39 -9.48 -5.52 -15.65
N PHE A 40 -10.21 -5.18 -14.59
CA PHE A 40 -10.68 -6.16 -13.60
C PHE A 40 -11.87 -6.95 -14.15
N ALA A 41 -12.61 -6.39 -15.10
CA ALA A 41 -13.70 -7.05 -15.80
C ALA A 41 -13.24 -8.03 -16.90
N GLU A 42 -11.98 -7.98 -17.33
CA GLU A 42 -11.44 -8.83 -18.40
C GLU A 42 -10.74 -10.10 -17.87
N PRO A 43 -10.91 -11.26 -18.52
CA PRO A 43 -10.08 -12.45 -18.25
C PRO A 43 -8.58 -12.20 -18.52
N PRO A 44 -7.66 -12.79 -17.73
CA PRO A 44 -7.93 -13.68 -16.59
C PRO A 44 -8.20 -12.94 -15.27
N ALA A 45 -8.07 -11.61 -15.23
CA ALA A 45 -8.21 -10.80 -14.01
C ALA A 45 -9.57 -11.00 -13.32
N LYS A 46 -10.64 -11.03 -14.11
CA LYS A 46 -12.01 -11.32 -13.65
C LYS A 46 -12.13 -12.60 -12.82
N TYR A 47 -11.31 -13.61 -13.08
CA TYR A 47 -11.43 -14.90 -12.41
C TYR A 47 -10.78 -14.93 -11.01
N PHE A 48 -9.94 -13.95 -10.68
CA PHE A 48 -9.21 -13.93 -9.41
C PHE A 48 -9.37 -12.63 -8.61
N LEU A 49 -9.72 -11.52 -9.25
CA LEU A 49 -9.98 -10.23 -8.59
C LEU A 49 -11.46 -10.08 -8.26
N ARG A 50 -11.74 -9.33 -7.18
CA ARG A 50 -13.09 -8.85 -6.90
C ARG A 50 -13.37 -7.60 -7.74
N GLU A 51 -14.63 -7.40 -8.08
CA GLU A 51 -15.12 -6.19 -8.74
C GLU A 51 -14.91 -4.97 -7.83
N LEU A 52 -14.76 -3.78 -8.44
CA LEU A 52 -14.37 -2.57 -7.72
C LEU A 52 -15.44 -2.07 -6.73
N ASP A 53 -16.68 -2.48 -6.91
CA ASP A 53 -17.83 -2.18 -6.05
C ASP A 53 -18.01 -3.16 -4.89
N HIS A 54 -17.20 -4.22 -4.83
CA HIS A 54 -17.30 -5.21 -3.77
C HIS A 54 -16.94 -4.58 -2.40
N PRO A 55 -17.70 -4.84 -1.32
CA PRO A 55 -17.50 -4.16 -0.01
C PRO A 55 -16.08 -4.29 0.57
N LEU A 56 -15.45 -5.45 0.39
CA LEU A 56 -14.06 -5.67 0.79
C LEU A 56 -13.03 -4.84 -0.01
N ILE A 57 -13.34 -4.45 -1.26
CA ILE A 57 -12.49 -3.54 -2.03
C ILE A 57 -12.58 -2.13 -1.44
N TYR A 58 -13.77 -1.66 -1.05
CA TYR A 58 -13.93 -0.39 -0.32
C TYR A 58 -13.19 -0.37 1.02
N ALA A 59 -13.21 -1.49 1.75
CA ALA A 59 -12.44 -1.66 2.98
C ALA A 59 -10.92 -1.79 2.75
N GLY A 60 -10.50 -2.06 1.51
CA GLY A 60 -9.12 -2.36 1.14
C GLY A 60 -8.06 -1.38 1.67
N PRO A 61 -8.25 -0.05 1.53
CA PRO A 61 -7.32 0.93 2.08
C PRO A 61 -7.21 0.88 3.61
N MET A 62 -8.32 0.76 4.35
CA MET A 62 -8.27 0.60 5.81
C MET A 62 -7.53 -0.68 6.24
N LEU A 63 -7.76 -1.78 5.52
CA LEU A 63 -7.09 -3.06 5.78
C LEU A 63 -5.58 -3.02 5.53
N GLN A 64 -5.05 -2.00 4.83
CA GLN A 64 -3.60 -1.81 4.73
C GLN A 64 -2.95 -1.55 6.09
N SER A 65 -3.69 -1.11 7.09
CA SER A 65 -3.19 -1.01 8.47
C SER A 65 -2.61 -2.35 8.95
N ILE A 66 -3.24 -3.46 8.58
CA ILE A 66 -2.77 -4.81 8.92
C ILE A 66 -1.41 -5.09 8.23
N ARG A 67 -1.30 -4.78 6.93
CA ARG A 67 -0.03 -4.92 6.20
C ARG A 67 1.05 -3.99 6.73
N GLY A 68 0.69 -2.79 7.18
CA GLY A 68 1.59 -1.86 7.85
C GLY A 68 2.18 -2.43 9.13
N VAL A 69 1.39 -3.15 9.94
CA VAL A 69 1.91 -3.86 11.13
C VAL A 69 2.91 -4.94 10.71
N ILE A 70 2.59 -5.75 9.70
CA ILE A 70 3.48 -6.82 9.21
C ILE A 70 4.81 -6.24 8.73
N PHE A 71 4.78 -5.16 7.95
CA PHE A 71 5.99 -4.45 7.52
C PHE A 71 6.79 -3.88 8.69
N ALA A 72 6.13 -3.29 9.69
CA ALA A 72 6.81 -2.77 10.86
C ALA A 72 7.55 -3.87 11.64
N LEU A 73 6.93 -5.04 11.81
CA LEU A 73 7.55 -6.18 12.47
C LEU A 73 8.81 -6.65 11.72
N ALA A 74 8.77 -6.70 10.39
CA ALA A 74 9.94 -7.01 9.56
C ALA A 74 11.02 -5.92 9.65
N PHE A 75 10.65 -4.64 9.48
CA PHE A 75 11.59 -3.53 9.56
C PHE A 75 12.22 -3.37 10.94
N TYR A 76 11.51 -3.71 12.01
CA TYR A 76 12.01 -3.61 13.37
C TYR A 76 13.23 -4.52 13.61
N GLN A 77 13.24 -5.72 13.03
CA GLN A 77 14.38 -6.64 13.12
C GLN A 77 15.62 -6.09 12.41
N LEU A 78 15.40 -5.29 11.36
CA LEU A 78 16.46 -4.71 10.54
C LEU A 78 16.70 -3.23 10.85
N ARG A 79 16.10 -2.68 11.92
CA ARG A 79 16.01 -1.23 12.13
C ARG A 79 17.37 -0.52 12.19
N GLY A 80 18.40 -1.17 12.75
CA GLY A 80 19.76 -0.63 12.77
C GLY A 80 20.34 -0.47 11.36
N VAL A 81 20.09 -1.44 10.48
CA VAL A 81 20.54 -1.40 9.08
C VAL A 81 19.71 -0.41 8.26
N LEU A 82 18.39 -0.40 8.47
CA LEU A 82 17.44 0.37 7.67
C LEU A 82 17.32 1.83 8.07
N PHE A 83 17.47 2.17 9.35
CA PHE A 83 17.31 3.55 9.83
C PHE A 83 18.61 4.15 10.33
N GLY A 84 19.57 3.34 10.77
CA GLY A 84 20.90 3.79 11.24
C GLY A 84 21.92 4.09 10.13
N SER A 85 21.59 3.88 8.85
CA SER A 85 22.50 4.13 7.73
C SER A 85 21.99 5.21 6.77
N LYS A 86 22.92 5.99 6.18
CA LYS A 86 22.61 7.12 5.27
C LYS A 86 21.72 6.72 4.07
N ASN A 87 21.91 5.50 3.56
CA ASN A 87 21.18 4.96 2.41
C ASN A 87 20.13 3.92 2.83
N GLY A 88 19.67 3.99 4.08
CA GLY A 88 18.75 3.01 4.65
C GLY A 88 17.41 2.91 3.91
N TRP A 89 16.90 4.02 3.37
CA TRP A 89 15.73 4.04 2.49
C TRP A 89 15.91 3.20 1.22
N LEU A 90 17.10 3.20 0.61
CA LEU A 90 17.39 2.41 -0.59
C LEU A 90 17.46 0.93 -0.26
N LYS A 91 18.02 0.58 0.90
CA LYS A 91 18.02 -0.81 1.40
C LYS A 91 16.60 -1.30 1.68
N ALA A 92 15.78 -0.47 2.32
CA ALA A 92 14.38 -0.80 2.59
C ALA A 92 13.58 -0.97 1.30
N TRP A 93 13.72 -0.04 0.35
CA TRP A 93 13.05 -0.11 -0.95
C TRP A 93 13.49 -1.36 -1.73
N TRP A 94 14.79 -1.63 -1.82
CA TRP A 94 15.29 -2.81 -2.51
C TRP A 94 14.81 -4.11 -1.86
N LEU A 95 14.75 -4.18 -0.52
CA LEU A 95 14.20 -5.33 0.19
C LEU A 95 12.73 -5.58 -0.21
N LEU A 96 11.92 -4.51 -0.27
CA LEU A 96 10.52 -4.59 -0.68
C LEU A 96 10.39 -5.01 -2.15
N VAL A 97 11.19 -4.45 -3.05
CA VAL A 97 11.16 -4.80 -4.48
C VAL A 97 11.60 -6.24 -4.71
N ALA A 98 12.77 -6.62 -4.19
CA ALA A 98 13.34 -7.93 -4.42
C ALA A 98 12.47 -9.04 -3.84
N ILE A 99 12.06 -8.92 -2.57
CA ILE A 99 11.36 -10.02 -1.86
C ILE A 99 9.83 -9.86 -1.95
N GLY A 100 9.33 -8.64 -1.84
CA GLY A 100 7.89 -8.37 -1.76
C GLY A 100 7.18 -8.19 -3.10
N ILE A 101 7.92 -7.95 -4.20
CA ILE A 101 7.35 -7.71 -5.54
C ILE A 101 7.85 -8.75 -6.54
N LEU A 102 9.17 -8.88 -6.72
CA LEU A 102 9.74 -9.72 -7.75
C LEU A 102 9.81 -11.21 -7.35
N SER A 103 10.22 -11.49 -6.12
CA SER A 103 10.42 -12.85 -5.60
C SER A 103 9.40 -13.25 -4.55
N THR A 104 8.12 -12.95 -4.77
CA THR A 104 7.04 -13.38 -3.89
C THR A 104 6.93 -14.90 -3.87
N PHE A 105 6.65 -15.49 -2.70
CA PHE A 105 6.47 -16.95 -2.55
C PHE A 105 5.23 -17.51 -3.28
N GLY A 106 4.24 -16.66 -3.57
CA GLY A 106 3.08 -17.03 -4.39
C GLY A 106 3.16 -16.37 -5.77
N PRO A 107 2.42 -16.88 -6.78
CA PRO A 107 2.42 -16.38 -8.15
C PRO A 107 1.62 -15.07 -8.28
N SER A 108 2.14 -13.99 -7.69
CA SER A 108 1.54 -12.66 -7.75
C SER A 108 1.76 -12.02 -9.13
N PRO A 109 0.79 -11.26 -9.68
CA PRO A 109 1.05 -10.41 -10.84
C PRO A 109 2.28 -9.52 -10.64
N GLY A 110 3.08 -9.36 -11.68
CA GLY A 110 4.38 -8.66 -11.64
C GLY A 110 5.58 -9.46 -11.08
N SER A 111 5.36 -10.58 -10.39
CA SER A 111 6.44 -11.42 -9.84
C SER A 111 6.99 -12.44 -10.85
N VAL A 112 8.17 -12.99 -10.56
CA VAL A 112 8.79 -14.09 -11.33
C VAL A 112 7.87 -15.32 -11.33
N GLU A 113 7.38 -15.73 -10.16
CA GLU A 113 6.44 -16.86 -10.03
C GLU A 113 5.14 -16.61 -10.80
N GLY A 114 4.65 -15.37 -10.81
CA GLY A 114 3.47 -14.98 -11.58
C GLY A 114 3.67 -15.18 -13.08
N ILE A 115 4.84 -14.81 -13.61
CA ILE A 115 5.18 -14.97 -15.03
C ILE A 115 5.30 -16.46 -15.40
N ILE A 116 5.83 -17.29 -14.49
CA ILE A 116 6.06 -18.72 -14.75
C ILE A 116 4.74 -19.51 -14.68
N TYR A 117 3.91 -19.26 -13.67
CA TYR A 117 2.81 -20.16 -13.30
C TYR A 117 1.41 -19.66 -13.65
N THR A 118 1.24 -18.44 -14.14
CA THR A 118 -0.08 -17.91 -14.50
C THR A 118 -0.26 -17.74 -16.00
N VAL A 119 -1.52 -17.66 -16.43
CA VAL A 119 -1.89 -17.34 -17.82
C VAL A 119 -1.97 -15.84 -18.09
N VAL A 120 -1.52 -15.00 -17.14
CA VAL A 120 -1.57 -13.55 -17.26
C VAL A 120 -0.57 -13.10 -18.33
N PRO A 121 -0.98 -12.26 -19.30
CA PRO A 121 -0.08 -11.78 -20.35
C PRO A 121 1.12 -11.01 -19.76
N LEU A 122 2.31 -11.22 -20.31
CA LEU A 122 3.54 -10.53 -19.87
C LEU A 122 3.38 -9.00 -19.84
N LYS A 123 2.64 -8.44 -20.81
CA LYS A 123 2.32 -7.01 -20.84
C LYS A 123 1.61 -6.56 -19.56
N SER A 124 0.64 -7.33 -19.06
CA SER A 124 -0.10 -7.03 -17.84
C SER A 124 0.78 -7.09 -16.58
N HIS A 125 1.75 -8.02 -16.52
CA HIS A 125 2.78 -8.03 -15.47
C HIS A 125 3.58 -6.72 -15.48
N ILE A 126 4.05 -6.29 -16.65
CA ILE A 126 4.91 -5.10 -16.78
C ILE A 126 4.12 -3.81 -16.54
N THR A 127 2.87 -3.71 -17.00
CA THR A 127 2.08 -2.47 -16.86
C THR A 127 1.63 -2.18 -15.44
N SER A 128 1.50 -3.21 -14.60
CA SER A 128 1.08 -3.05 -13.19
C SER A 128 2.26 -2.80 -12.24
N LEU A 129 3.48 -3.23 -12.60
CA LEU A 129 4.68 -3.07 -11.78
C LEU A 129 4.99 -1.62 -11.35
N PRO A 130 4.86 -0.59 -12.20
CA PRO A 130 5.21 0.78 -11.82
C PRO A 130 4.47 1.25 -10.57
N GLU A 131 3.21 0.86 -10.39
CA GLU A 131 2.42 1.25 -9.21
C GLU A 131 3.05 0.74 -7.92
N VAL A 132 3.30 -0.57 -7.83
CA VAL A 132 3.82 -1.20 -6.61
C VAL A 132 5.29 -0.86 -6.35
N VAL A 133 6.08 -0.64 -7.41
CA VAL A 133 7.47 -0.20 -7.30
C VAL A 133 7.56 1.24 -6.81
N LEU A 134 6.71 2.14 -7.33
CA LEU A 134 6.66 3.53 -6.87
C LEU A 134 6.04 3.64 -5.48
N GLN A 135 4.99 2.87 -5.16
CA GLN A 135 4.40 2.82 -3.83
C GLN A 135 5.40 2.37 -2.78
N SER A 136 6.14 1.28 -3.03
CA SER A 136 7.18 0.79 -2.11
C SER A 136 8.34 1.77 -1.97
N LEU A 137 8.69 2.51 -3.03
CA LEU A 137 9.69 3.59 -2.97
C LEU A 137 9.21 4.73 -2.07
N LEU A 138 7.98 5.21 -2.26
CA LEU A 138 7.39 6.26 -1.43
C LEU A 138 7.32 5.83 0.04
N LEU A 139 6.89 4.60 0.31
CA LEU A 139 6.90 4.03 1.65
C LEU A 139 8.30 4.10 2.26
N ALA A 140 9.31 3.57 1.55
CA ALA A 140 10.67 3.52 2.06
C ALA A 140 11.26 4.91 2.31
N VAL A 141 11.08 5.85 1.39
CA VAL A 141 11.60 7.23 1.50
C VAL A 141 10.92 8.00 2.62
N ILE A 142 9.58 8.04 2.64
CA ILE A 142 8.82 8.83 3.62
C ILE A 142 9.02 8.25 5.02
N LEU A 143 8.95 6.92 5.17
CA LEU A 143 9.15 6.27 6.47
C LEU A 143 10.57 6.52 6.99
N PHE A 144 11.59 6.30 6.17
CA PHE A 144 12.97 6.57 6.55
C PHE A 144 13.19 8.02 6.96
N TYR A 145 12.67 8.96 6.16
CA TYR A 145 12.79 10.38 6.44
C TYR A 145 12.13 10.75 7.77
N TRP A 146 10.88 10.31 7.99
CA TRP A 146 10.12 10.66 9.19
C TRP A 146 10.61 9.95 10.46
N VAL A 147 11.13 8.73 10.34
CA VAL A 147 11.78 8.03 11.47
C VAL A 147 13.00 8.81 11.94
N ASN A 148 13.85 9.26 11.00
CA ASN A 148 15.09 9.97 11.30
C ASN A 148 14.92 11.48 11.60
N HIS A 149 13.77 12.06 11.27
CA HIS A 149 13.44 13.46 11.54
C HIS A 149 12.08 13.59 12.26
N PRO A 150 11.95 13.05 13.49
CA PRO A 150 10.69 13.05 14.23
C PRO A 150 10.20 14.45 14.60
N GLU A 151 11.07 15.46 14.58
CA GLU A 151 10.75 16.87 14.85
C GLU A 151 9.88 17.53 13.78
N LYS A 152 9.76 16.93 12.59
CA LYS A 152 8.95 17.44 11.48
C LYS A 152 7.45 17.20 11.72
N ARG A 153 6.87 17.98 12.64
CA ARG A 153 5.46 17.91 13.04
C ARG A 153 4.48 18.15 11.89
N TRP A 154 4.86 18.95 10.89
CA TRP A 154 4.02 19.19 9.71
C TRP A 154 3.80 17.90 8.90
N LEU A 155 4.85 17.08 8.73
CA LEU A 155 4.77 15.81 8.01
C LEU A 155 3.87 14.83 8.77
N ALA A 156 4.03 14.76 10.10
CA ALA A 156 3.14 14.00 10.96
C ALA A 156 1.68 14.45 10.81
N GLY A 157 1.43 15.77 10.84
CA GLY A 157 0.10 16.35 10.69
C GLY A 157 -0.54 15.96 9.35
N ILE A 158 0.17 16.13 8.24
CA ILE A 158 -0.34 15.75 6.91
C ILE A 158 -0.65 14.25 6.86
N LEU A 159 0.28 13.40 7.28
CA LEU A 159 0.10 11.94 7.23
C LEU A 159 -1.08 11.48 8.09
N TRP A 160 -1.25 12.05 9.30
CA TRP A 160 -2.40 11.75 10.15
C TRP A 160 -3.72 12.21 9.53
N THR A 161 -3.77 13.44 9.00
CA THR A 161 -4.98 13.98 8.36
C THR A 161 -5.39 13.09 7.19
N VAL A 162 -4.46 12.77 6.29
CA VAL A 162 -4.75 11.91 5.13
C VAL A 162 -5.12 10.50 5.59
N PHE A 163 -4.43 9.93 6.57
CA PHE A 163 -4.77 8.62 7.12
C PHE A 163 -6.20 8.58 7.67
N VAL A 164 -6.60 9.55 8.50
CA VAL A 164 -7.95 9.62 9.06
C VAL A 164 -9.00 9.75 7.95
N LEU A 165 -8.75 10.59 6.95
CA LEU A 165 -9.64 10.71 5.79
C LEU A 165 -9.78 9.39 5.04
N VAL A 166 -8.69 8.66 4.81
CA VAL A 166 -8.72 7.33 4.17
C VAL A 166 -9.52 6.34 4.98
N ILE A 167 -9.33 6.30 6.31
CA ILE A 167 -10.10 5.41 7.19
C ILE A 167 -11.59 5.74 7.15
N LEU A 168 -11.95 7.03 7.21
CA LEU A 168 -13.35 7.47 7.13
C LEU A 168 -13.97 7.11 5.77
N MET A 169 -13.27 7.39 4.66
CA MET A 169 -13.72 7.06 3.31
C MET A 169 -13.91 5.55 3.13
N SER A 170 -12.94 4.73 3.55
CA SER A 170 -13.05 3.27 3.49
C SER A 170 -14.18 2.73 4.35
N THR A 171 -14.39 3.30 5.54
CA THR A 171 -15.48 2.89 6.43
C THR A 171 -16.84 3.23 5.82
N MET A 172 -17.00 4.44 5.29
CA MET A 172 -18.22 4.85 4.58
C MET A 172 -18.49 3.96 3.37
N GLY A 173 -17.49 3.72 2.53
CA GLY A 173 -17.61 2.83 1.38
C GLY A 173 -18.02 1.41 1.77
N LEU A 174 -17.39 0.85 2.82
CA LEU A 174 -17.78 -0.46 3.36
C LEU A 174 -19.24 -0.49 3.82
N LEU A 175 -19.68 0.52 4.57
CA LEU A 175 -21.05 0.59 5.07
C LEU A 175 -22.08 0.72 3.93
N VAL A 176 -21.76 1.48 2.89
CA VAL A 176 -22.58 1.56 1.66
C VAL A 176 -22.61 0.20 0.95
N GLY A 177 -21.46 -0.44 0.74
CA GLY A 177 -21.38 -1.75 0.09
C GLY A 177 -22.11 -2.86 0.85
N LEU A 178 -22.22 -2.74 2.18
CA LEU A 178 -23.00 -3.66 3.02
C LEU A 178 -24.51 -3.31 3.08
N GLY A 179 -24.94 -2.23 2.42
CA GLY A 179 -26.33 -1.77 2.46
C GLY A 179 -26.77 -1.16 3.81
N VAL A 180 -25.82 -0.78 4.66
CA VAL A 180 -26.09 -0.15 5.98
C VAL A 180 -26.37 1.34 5.83
N LEU A 181 -25.73 1.98 4.86
CA LEU A 181 -25.94 3.39 4.50
C LEU A 181 -26.51 3.49 3.09
N GLU A 182 -27.54 4.30 2.91
CA GLU A 182 -28.00 4.73 1.59
C GLU A 182 -27.18 5.92 1.12
N VAL A 183 -26.83 5.94 -0.17
CA VAL A 183 -26.19 7.11 -0.78
C VAL A 183 -27.26 8.19 -0.95
N ALA A 184 -27.15 9.27 -0.17
CA ALA A 184 -28.05 10.41 -0.28
C ALA A 184 -28.05 10.96 -1.72
N GLY A 185 -29.16 10.77 -2.44
CA GLY A 185 -29.31 11.15 -3.84
C GLY A 185 -29.51 9.99 -4.83
N ALA A 186 -29.39 8.73 -4.40
CA ALA A 186 -29.71 7.56 -5.23
C ALA A 186 -31.22 7.21 -5.22
N GLY A 187 -32.07 8.24 -5.12
CA GLY A 187 -33.51 8.11 -5.22
C GLY A 187 -34.00 8.53 -6.61
N ILE A 188 -34.57 7.55 -7.32
CA ILE A 188 -35.51 7.66 -8.45
C ILE A 188 -34.88 8.04 -9.82
N GLU A 189 -34.62 7.00 -10.63
CA GLU A 189 -35.37 6.78 -11.88
C GLU A 189 -35.83 5.32 -11.95
#